data_AF-A0A8J8Q3P0-F1
#
_entry.id   AF-A0A8J8Q3P0-F1
#
_cell.length_a   1.000
_cell.length_b   1.000
_cell.length_c   1.000
_cell.angle_alpha   90.00
_cell.angle_beta   90.00
_cell.angle_gamma   90.00
#
_symmetry.space_group_name_H-M   'P 1'
#
loop_
_entity.id
_entity.type
_entity.pdbx_description
1 polymer ?
#
loop_
_entity_poly.entity_id
_entity_poly.type
_entity_poly.pdbx_seq_one_letter_code
_entity_poly.pdbx_strand_id
1 'polypeptide(L)'
;MSSTNSRTENDDPPLEWDDRPSDPDVDHLLEHLEELEGLVDDPAEREQVQKTMHVARRIPGLDAVENGIRKYTARDMAEAFVGSILLALPLLVEDGVFEIAEHFVAFTVSGVPIFLLSNIFFILLLTTSLIYWTDIRKVGVTKPLFGFVPRRLVGVLGISFLTAAGLMVMWGRIFEEGPTTAEAFARITVIWTAGAFGAALGDILPGESEGHDVTIDNLDDIVSPDR
;
A
#
# COMPACT_ATOMS: atom_id res chain seq x y z
N MET A 1 41.23 59.17 47.96
CA MET A 1 39.92 58.68 48.44
C MET A 1 38.87 59.14 47.46
N SER A 2 38.32 58.23 46.66
CA SER A 2 36.94 58.31 46.17
C SER A 2 36.57 56.97 45.57
N SER A 3 35.56 56.37 46.18
CA SER A 3 34.95 55.09 45.85
C SER A 3 34.11 55.19 44.58
N THR A 4 34.11 54.10 43.82
CA THR A 4 32.97 53.40 43.21
C THR A 4 31.65 54.17 43.06
N ASN A 5 31.14 54.33 41.83
CA ASN A 5 29.83 53.74 41.48
C ASN A 5 29.57 53.61 39.98
N SER A 6 28.92 52.50 39.66
CA SER A 6 28.48 51.91 38.40
C SER A 6 27.64 52.78 37.46
N ARG A 7 27.85 52.61 36.15
CA ARG A 7 26.75 52.61 35.17
C ARG A 7 27.07 51.59 34.08
N THR A 8 26.28 50.52 34.08
CA THR A 8 26.31 49.40 33.15
C THR A 8 25.94 49.87 31.75
N GLU A 9 26.79 49.48 30.80
CA GLU A 9 26.50 49.06 29.42
C GLU A 9 25.00 49.03 29.06
N ASN A 10 24.58 49.97 28.21
CA ASN A 10 23.43 49.79 27.33
C ASN A 10 24.00 49.28 26.00
N ASP A 11 24.07 47.97 25.84
CA ASP A 11 24.20 47.30 24.54
C ASP A 11 22.99 46.36 24.43
N ASP A 12 21.82 46.94 24.17
CA ASP A 12 20.69 46.16 23.65
C ASP A 12 21.00 45.88 22.17
N PRO A 13 21.13 44.61 21.75
CA PRO A 13 21.22 44.31 20.33
C PRO A 13 19.87 44.69 19.69
N PRO A 14 19.87 45.21 18.44
CA PRO A 14 18.62 45.44 17.74
C PRO A 14 17.89 44.10 17.60
N LEU A 15 16.62 44.06 18.02
CA LEU A 15 15.71 42.97 17.73
C LEU A 15 15.59 42.89 16.21
N GLU A 16 16.34 41.97 15.62
CA GLU A 16 16.23 41.59 14.21
C GLU A 16 14.95 40.78 14.10
N TRP A 17 13.86 41.44 13.71
CA TRP A 17 12.64 40.75 13.31
C TRP A 17 12.96 40.04 11.99
N ASP A 18 13.15 38.72 12.03
CA ASP A 18 13.21 37.88 10.83
C ASP A 18 11.82 37.91 10.19
N ASP A 19 11.57 38.95 9.40
CA ASP A 19 10.31 39.20 8.68
C ASP A 19 10.28 38.34 7.41
N ARG A 20 10.42 37.02 7.61
CA ARG A 20 10.05 36.02 6.62
C ARG A 20 8.63 35.59 6.97
N PRO A 21 7.66 35.68 6.03
CA PRO A 21 6.33 35.18 6.28
C PRO A 21 6.45 33.67 6.50
N SER A 22 6.41 33.26 7.77
CA SER A 22 6.09 31.89 8.14
C SER A 22 4.76 31.57 7.50
N ASP A 23 4.75 30.49 6.73
CA ASP A 23 3.56 29.91 6.10
C ASP A 23 2.41 29.95 7.13
N PRO A 24 1.20 30.44 6.79
CA PRO A 24 0.12 30.57 7.76
C PRO A 24 -0.33 29.18 8.23
N ASP A 25 0.30 28.70 9.30
CA ASP A 25 -0.07 27.51 10.02
C ASP A 25 -1.42 27.74 10.72
N VAL A 26 -2.31 26.75 10.58
CA VAL A 26 -3.64 26.75 11.19
C VAL A 26 -3.53 26.81 12.70
N ASP A 27 -2.50 26.20 13.29
CA ASP A 27 -2.30 26.20 14.73
C ASP A 27 -1.97 27.62 15.23
N HIS A 28 -1.10 28.35 14.52
CA HIS A 28 -0.80 29.76 14.83
C HIS A 28 -2.02 30.68 14.63
N LEU A 29 -2.87 30.39 13.65
CA LEU A 29 -4.15 31.10 13.46
C LEU A 29 -5.16 30.79 14.57
N LEU A 30 -5.20 29.56 15.07
CA LEU A 30 -6.07 29.16 16.19
C LEU A 30 -5.63 29.81 17.50
N GLU A 31 -4.33 29.87 17.77
CA GLU A 31 -3.75 30.57 18.93
C GLU A 31 -4.12 32.06 18.92
N HIS A 32 -4.00 32.73 17.78
CA HIS A 32 -4.40 34.14 17.63
C HIS A 32 -5.91 34.36 17.85
N LEU A 33 -6.76 33.43 17.40
CA LEU A 33 -8.20 33.52 17.60
C LEU A 33 -8.60 33.29 19.07
N GLU A 34 -7.88 32.42 19.79
CA GLU A 34 -8.08 32.18 21.22
C GLU A 34 -7.63 33.38 22.08
N GLU A 35 -6.52 34.03 21.70
CA GLU A 35 -6.10 35.30 22.30
C GLU A 35 -7.14 36.41 22.07
N LEU A 36 -7.69 36.49 20.85
CA LEU A 36 -8.73 37.48 20.52
C LEU A 36 -10.04 37.22 21.29
N GLU A 37 -10.45 35.97 21.50
CA GLU A 37 -11.62 35.63 22.33
C GLU A 37 -11.45 36.14 23.77
N GLY A 38 -10.24 36.07 24.31
CA GLY A 38 -9.91 36.54 25.66
C GLY A 38 -9.91 38.08 25.81
N LEU A 39 -9.73 38.82 24.72
CA LEU A 39 -9.64 40.28 24.69
C LEU A 39 -10.96 40.97 24.34
N VAL A 40 -11.90 40.27 23.73
CA VAL A 40 -13.19 40.83 23.30
C VAL A 40 -14.15 40.88 24.48
N ASP A 41 -14.74 42.06 24.73
CA ASP A 41 -15.70 42.29 25.82
C ASP A 41 -17.18 42.15 25.39
N ASP A 42 -17.47 42.24 24.09
CA ASP A 42 -18.84 42.15 23.55
C ASP A 42 -19.30 40.69 23.35
N PRO A 43 -20.49 40.30 23.84
CA PRO A 43 -20.98 38.94 23.74
C PRO A 43 -21.28 38.49 22.30
N ALA A 44 -21.67 39.39 21.40
CA ALA A 44 -21.94 39.06 19.99
C ALA A 44 -20.63 38.84 19.21
N GLU A 45 -19.59 39.60 19.55
CA GLU A 45 -18.25 39.43 18.95
C GLU A 45 -17.58 38.13 19.42
N ARG A 46 -17.73 37.74 20.69
CA ARG A 46 -17.27 36.42 21.18
C ARG A 46 -17.91 35.25 20.44
N GLU A 47 -19.22 35.33 20.17
CA GLU A 47 -19.92 34.28 19.41
C GLU A 47 -19.37 34.15 17.97
N GLN A 48 -18.94 35.26 17.37
CA GLN A 48 -18.36 35.30 16.04
C GLN A 48 -16.95 34.68 16.00
N VAL A 49 -16.13 34.92 17.03
CA VAL A 49 -14.81 34.28 17.17
C VAL A 49 -14.96 32.76 17.36
N GLN A 50 -15.90 32.32 18.20
CA GLN A 50 -16.17 30.89 18.42
C GLN A 50 -16.63 30.16 17.16
N LYS A 51 -17.50 30.79 16.35
CA LYS A 51 -17.93 30.24 15.05
C LYS A 51 -16.74 30.09 14.10
N THR A 52 -15.83 31.06 14.09
CA THR A 52 -14.65 31.06 13.21
C THR A 52 -13.66 29.97 13.64
N MET A 53 -13.41 29.80 14.95
CA MET A 53 -12.63 28.68 15.48
C MET A 53 -13.24 27.31 15.10
N HIS A 54 -14.58 27.17 15.16
CA HIS A 54 -15.24 25.94 14.76
C HIS A 54 -15.11 25.61 13.27
N VAL A 55 -15.06 26.62 12.40
CA VAL A 55 -14.82 26.44 10.97
C VAL A 55 -13.36 26.08 10.71
N ALA A 56 -12.41 26.76 11.37
CA ALA A 56 -10.98 26.49 11.23
C ALA A 56 -10.61 25.06 11.69
N ARG A 57 -11.12 24.61 12.84
CA ARG A 57 -10.91 23.23 13.33
C ARG A 57 -11.52 22.14 12.45
N ARG A 58 -12.43 22.50 11.54
CA ARG A 58 -13.11 21.54 10.66
C ARG A 58 -12.40 21.36 9.32
N ILE A 59 -11.32 22.10 9.04
CA ILE A 59 -10.51 21.95 7.82
C ILE A 59 -9.54 20.78 8.03
N PRO A 60 -9.81 19.58 7.49
CA PRO A 60 -8.92 18.45 7.62
C PRO A 60 -7.93 18.51 6.45
N GLY A 61 -6.63 18.71 6.70
CA GLY A 61 -5.63 18.58 5.63
C GLY A 61 -4.41 19.49 5.67
N LEU A 62 -4.26 20.40 6.62
CA LEU A 62 -3.05 21.25 6.72
C LEU A 62 -1.88 20.54 7.43
N ASP A 63 -2.17 19.63 8.36
CA ASP A 63 -1.18 18.67 8.91
C ASP A 63 -0.53 17.77 7.85
N ALA A 64 -1.20 17.53 6.72
CA ALA A 64 -0.70 16.65 5.65
C ALA A 64 0.26 17.37 4.69
N VAL A 65 0.25 18.71 4.69
CA VAL A 65 1.07 19.54 3.78
C VAL A 65 2.31 20.09 4.50
N GLU A 66 2.19 20.47 5.77
CA GLU A 66 3.31 21.00 6.57
C GLU A 66 4.24 19.90 7.09
N ASN A 67 3.72 18.67 7.24
CA ASN A 67 4.52 17.50 7.58
C ASN A 67 5.06 16.81 6.34
N GLY A 68 5.83 17.55 5.54
CA GLY A 68 6.68 16.96 4.50
C GLY A 68 7.44 15.77 5.08
N ILE A 69 7.06 14.56 4.65
CA ILE A 69 7.63 13.23 4.92
C ILE A 69 8.74 13.26 5.98
N ARG A 70 8.37 13.35 7.26
CA ARG A 70 9.38 13.53 8.32
C ARG A 70 10.23 12.28 8.60
N LYS A 71 9.86 11.10 8.07
CA LYS A 71 10.70 9.89 8.10
C LYS A 71 10.38 8.99 6.90
N TYR A 72 11.39 8.63 6.11
CA TYR A 72 11.34 7.47 5.23
C TYR A 72 11.25 6.22 6.11
N THR A 73 10.08 5.58 6.14
CA THR A 73 9.82 4.43 6.98
C THR A 73 10.09 3.12 6.22
N ALA A 74 10.28 2.03 6.96
CA ALA A 74 10.36 0.69 6.36
C ALA A 74 9.08 0.31 5.59
N ARG A 75 7.94 0.93 5.93
CA ARG A 75 6.68 0.79 5.19
C ARG A 75 6.79 1.43 3.81
N ASP A 76 7.33 2.65 3.73
CA ASP A 76 7.52 3.36 2.46
C ASP A 76 8.52 2.62 1.55
N MET A 77 9.58 2.03 2.14
CA MET A 77 10.50 1.13 1.42
C MET A 77 9.79 -0.08 0.83
N ALA A 78 8.93 -0.74 1.63
CA ALA A 78 8.18 -1.90 1.19
C ALA A 78 7.18 -1.54 0.09
N GLU A 79 6.51 -0.39 0.21
CA GLU A 79 5.56 0.11 -0.78
C GLU A 79 6.26 0.49 -2.10
N ALA A 80 7.41 1.17 -2.03
CA ALA A 80 8.23 1.48 -3.19
C ALA A 80 8.76 0.21 -3.87
N PHE A 81 9.19 -0.78 -3.09
CA PHE A 81 9.65 -2.07 -3.60
C PHE A 81 8.51 -2.83 -4.31
N VAL A 82 7.33 -2.90 -3.70
CA VAL A 82 6.13 -3.52 -4.28
C VAL A 82 5.72 -2.80 -5.56
N GLY A 83 5.64 -1.47 -5.54
CA GLY A 83 5.32 -0.65 -6.72
C GLY A 83 6.32 -0.81 -7.86
N SER A 84 7.62 -0.92 -7.53
CA SER A 84 8.67 -1.16 -8.51
C SER A 84 8.52 -2.52 -9.19
N ILE A 85 8.21 -3.57 -8.42
CA ILE A 85 7.94 -4.91 -8.95
C ILE A 85 6.70 -4.90 -9.85
N LEU A 86 5.63 -4.22 -9.43
CA LEU A 86 4.38 -4.10 -10.18
C LEU A 86 4.59 -3.47 -11.57
N LEU A 87 5.46 -2.47 -11.68
CA LEU A 87 5.76 -1.82 -12.96
C LEU A 87 6.84 -2.54 -13.77
N ALA A 88 7.85 -3.10 -13.12
CA ALA A 88 8.97 -3.74 -13.81
C ALA A 88 8.63 -5.13 -14.35
N LEU A 89 7.83 -5.93 -13.64
CA LEU A 89 7.53 -7.31 -14.04
C LEU A 89 6.81 -7.41 -15.40
N PRO A 90 5.76 -6.63 -15.70
CA PRO A 90 5.11 -6.70 -17.01
C PRO A 90 6.07 -6.36 -18.15
N LEU A 91 6.94 -5.38 -17.95
CA LEU A 91 7.94 -4.95 -18.93
C LEU A 91 9.06 -5.98 -19.12
N LEU A 92 9.49 -6.63 -18.03
CA LEU A 92 10.48 -7.72 -18.08
C LEU A 92 9.97 -8.91 -18.91
N VAL A 93 8.65 -9.11 -18.93
CA VAL A 93 8.03 -10.32 -19.44
C VAL A 93 7.52 -10.16 -20.89
N GLU A 94 7.41 -8.94 -21.43
CA GLU A 94 6.80 -8.65 -22.75
C GLU A 94 7.26 -9.60 -23.89
N ASP A 95 8.56 -9.83 -24.02
CA ASP A 95 9.13 -10.88 -24.89
C ASP A 95 9.87 -11.99 -24.10
N GLY A 96 10.14 -11.76 -22.82
CA GLY A 96 10.95 -12.65 -21.98
C GLY A 96 10.25 -13.91 -21.47
N VAL A 97 8.92 -14.07 -21.62
CA VAL A 97 8.19 -15.25 -21.09
C VAL A 97 8.86 -16.57 -21.50
N PHE A 98 9.21 -16.68 -22.78
CA PHE A 98 9.69 -17.90 -23.41
C PHE A 98 11.11 -18.21 -22.93
N GLU A 99 11.99 -17.22 -22.99
CA GLU A 99 13.38 -17.34 -22.53
C GLU A 99 13.48 -17.64 -21.03
N ILE A 100 12.67 -16.95 -20.21
CA ILE A 100 12.63 -17.18 -18.76
C ILE A 100 12.07 -18.58 -18.46
N ALA A 101 11.03 -19.01 -19.17
CA ALA A 101 10.46 -20.34 -19.00
C ALA A 101 11.45 -21.43 -19.39
N GLU A 102 12.16 -21.28 -20.51
CA GLU A 102 13.22 -22.21 -20.91
C GLU A 102 14.30 -22.26 -19.83
N HIS A 103 14.74 -21.11 -19.32
CA HIS A 103 15.73 -21.04 -18.24
C HIS A 103 15.26 -21.78 -16.97
N PHE A 104 13.97 -21.66 -16.62
CA PHE A 104 13.40 -22.30 -15.43
C PHE A 104 13.48 -23.82 -15.48
N VAL A 105 13.30 -24.43 -16.65
CA VAL A 105 13.38 -25.89 -16.83
C VAL A 105 14.76 -26.39 -17.26
N ALA A 106 15.59 -25.55 -17.89
CA ALA A 106 16.93 -25.93 -18.34
C ALA A 106 17.89 -26.14 -17.17
N PHE A 107 17.84 -25.29 -16.13
CA PHE A 107 18.71 -25.42 -14.98
C PHE A 107 18.09 -26.33 -13.91
N THR A 108 18.60 -27.56 -13.83
CA THR A 108 18.16 -28.54 -12.85
C THR A 108 19.30 -28.97 -11.92
N VAL A 109 18.99 -29.13 -10.64
CA VAL A 109 19.91 -29.71 -9.65
C VAL A 109 19.28 -30.99 -9.14
N SER A 110 19.97 -32.12 -9.32
CA SER A 110 19.42 -33.46 -9.01
C SER A 110 18.06 -33.73 -9.69
N GLY A 111 17.85 -33.21 -10.91
CA GLY A 111 16.60 -33.34 -11.66
C GLY A 111 15.48 -32.38 -11.21
N VAL A 112 15.74 -31.49 -10.26
CA VAL A 112 14.77 -30.52 -9.75
C VAL A 112 15.00 -29.15 -10.39
N PRO A 113 13.98 -28.53 -11.03
CA PRO A 113 14.10 -27.20 -11.64
C PRO A 113 14.05 -26.11 -10.56
N ILE A 114 15.22 -25.74 -10.02
CA ILE A 114 15.31 -24.84 -8.87
C ILE A 114 14.69 -23.47 -9.17
N PHE A 115 14.94 -22.90 -10.35
CA PHE A 115 14.42 -21.56 -10.68
C PHE A 115 12.91 -21.53 -10.81
N LEU A 116 12.30 -22.59 -11.35
CA LEU A 116 10.84 -22.73 -11.37
C LEU A 116 10.26 -22.74 -9.95
N LEU A 117 10.86 -23.54 -9.05
CA LEU A 117 10.43 -23.61 -7.66
C LEU A 117 10.62 -22.29 -6.93
N SER A 118 11.74 -21.61 -7.17
CA SER A 118 12.03 -20.27 -6.64
C SER A 118 11.01 -19.25 -7.12
N ASN A 119 10.59 -19.30 -8.39
CA ASN A 119 9.54 -18.42 -8.92
C ASN A 119 8.20 -18.69 -8.22
N ILE A 120 7.79 -19.96 -8.11
CA ILE A 120 6.54 -20.31 -7.41
C ILE A 120 6.59 -19.85 -5.96
N PHE A 121 7.70 -20.09 -5.27
CA PHE A 121 7.90 -19.63 -3.90
C PHE A 121 7.84 -18.10 -3.80
N PHE A 122 8.45 -17.39 -4.74
CA PHE A 122 8.42 -15.93 -4.82
C PHE A 122 7.00 -15.40 -4.99
N ILE A 123 6.19 -15.99 -5.89
CA ILE A 123 4.77 -15.65 -6.05
C ILE A 123 4.04 -15.82 -4.73
N LEU A 124 4.15 -17.00 -4.10
CA LEU A 124 3.47 -17.29 -2.84
C LEU A 124 3.87 -16.34 -1.72
N LEU A 125 5.17 -16.11 -1.54
CA LEU A 125 5.71 -15.24 -0.50
C LEU A 125 5.25 -13.81 -0.71
N LEU A 126 5.36 -13.28 -1.92
CA LEU A 126 4.98 -11.89 -2.16
C LEU A 126 3.48 -11.66 -2.16
N THR A 127 2.68 -12.56 -2.74
CA THR A 127 1.22 -12.44 -2.64
C THR A 127 0.77 -12.51 -1.18
N THR A 128 1.33 -13.43 -0.39
CA THR A 128 1.06 -13.50 1.06
C THR A 128 1.49 -12.22 1.75
N SER A 129 2.65 -11.67 1.38
CA SER A 129 3.13 -10.40 1.92
C SER A 129 2.20 -9.25 1.58
N LEU A 130 1.73 -9.10 0.34
CA LEU A 130 0.77 -8.04 -0.02
C LEU A 130 -0.51 -8.15 0.81
N ILE A 131 -1.09 -9.35 0.88
CA ILE A 131 -2.38 -9.59 1.53
C ILE A 131 -2.29 -9.44 3.06
N TYR A 132 -1.17 -9.83 3.68
CA TYR A 132 -1.06 -9.96 5.15
C TYR A 132 -0.02 -9.04 5.82
N TRP A 133 0.89 -8.40 5.08
CA TRP A 133 1.86 -7.45 5.66
C TRP A 133 1.21 -6.10 5.95
N THR A 134 0.28 -5.65 5.10
CA THR A 134 -0.27 -4.28 5.17
C THR A 134 -1.12 -4.00 6.40
N ASP A 135 -1.61 -5.04 7.09
CA ASP A 135 -2.30 -4.84 8.36
C ASP A 135 -2.40 -6.14 9.14
N ILE A 136 -1.98 -6.10 10.41
CA ILE A 136 -2.37 -7.07 11.45
C ILE A 136 -3.84 -6.80 11.83
N ARG A 137 -4.68 -6.48 10.83
CA ARG A 137 -6.12 -6.37 10.99
C ARG A 137 -6.56 -7.74 11.46
N LYS A 138 -7.30 -7.73 12.57
CA LYS A 138 -7.97 -8.88 13.18
C LYS A 138 -8.99 -9.45 12.19
N VAL A 139 -8.54 -10.00 11.07
CA VAL A 139 -9.36 -10.82 10.20
C VAL A 139 -9.37 -12.16 10.91
N GLY A 140 -10.42 -12.38 11.71
CA GLY A 140 -10.68 -13.70 12.26
C GLY A 140 -10.59 -14.70 11.12
N VAL A 141 -9.66 -15.64 11.21
CA VAL A 141 -9.50 -16.70 10.22
C VAL A 141 -10.73 -17.59 10.35
N THR A 142 -11.83 -17.19 9.72
CA THR A 142 -13.08 -17.95 9.77
C THR A 142 -12.92 -19.14 8.82
N LYS A 143 -12.60 -20.31 9.40
CA LYS A 143 -12.49 -21.62 8.74
C LYS A 143 -11.46 -21.68 7.58
N PRO A 144 -10.15 -21.80 7.88
CA PRO A 144 -9.11 -21.99 6.85
C PRO A 144 -9.32 -23.25 6.00
N LEU A 145 -8.93 -23.22 4.73
CA LEU A 145 -8.86 -24.40 3.85
C LEU A 145 -7.75 -25.32 4.37
N PHE A 146 -8.03 -26.61 4.52
CA PHE A 146 -7.12 -27.60 5.11
C PHE A 146 -6.60 -27.28 6.53
N GLY A 147 -7.23 -26.32 7.24
CA GLY A 147 -6.83 -25.94 8.61
C GLY A 147 -5.69 -24.91 8.71
N PHE A 148 -4.95 -24.64 7.63
CA PHE A 148 -3.81 -23.69 7.64
C PHE A 148 -3.72 -22.74 6.44
N VAL A 149 -4.40 -23.01 5.32
CA VAL A 149 -4.33 -22.16 4.13
C VAL A 149 -5.47 -21.15 4.12
N PRO A 150 -5.21 -19.83 4.06
CA PRO A 150 -6.27 -18.84 3.98
C PRO A 150 -7.04 -18.92 2.67
N ARG A 151 -8.37 -18.92 2.71
CA ARG A 151 -9.21 -19.03 1.50
C ARG A 151 -9.02 -17.87 0.53
N ARG A 152 -8.86 -16.66 1.07
CA ARG A 152 -8.59 -15.44 0.30
C ARG A 152 -7.33 -15.59 -0.56
N LEU A 153 -6.25 -16.14 0.03
CA LEU A 153 -5.00 -16.43 -0.70
C LEU A 153 -5.24 -17.45 -1.84
N VAL A 154 -5.99 -18.52 -1.57
CA VAL A 154 -6.32 -19.53 -2.60
C VAL A 154 -7.15 -18.93 -3.72
N GLY A 155 -8.13 -18.07 -3.42
CA GLY A 155 -8.96 -17.39 -4.41
C GLY A 155 -8.13 -16.50 -5.32
N VAL A 156 -7.31 -15.61 -4.73
CA VAL A 156 -6.43 -14.69 -5.47
C VAL A 156 -5.45 -15.46 -6.36
N LEU A 157 -4.75 -16.46 -5.81
CA LEU A 157 -3.78 -17.28 -6.54
C LEU A 157 -4.44 -18.15 -7.62
N GLY A 158 -5.58 -18.77 -7.31
CA GLY A 158 -6.30 -19.63 -8.22
C GLY A 158 -6.88 -18.87 -9.41
N ILE A 159 -7.57 -17.76 -9.16
CA ILE A 159 -8.18 -16.93 -10.21
C ILE A 159 -7.09 -16.34 -11.12
N SER A 160 -6.01 -15.81 -10.53
CA SER A 160 -4.90 -15.26 -11.32
C SER A 160 -4.19 -16.33 -12.15
N PHE A 161 -3.98 -17.53 -11.60
CA PHE A 161 -3.39 -18.66 -12.33
C PHE A 161 -4.26 -19.08 -13.52
N LEU A 162 -5.57 -19.26 -13.29
CA LEU A 162 -6.52 -19.63 -14.35
C LEU A 162 -6.60 -18.54 -15.42
N THR A 163 -6.53 -17.27 -15.03
CA THR A 163 -6.51 -16.15 -15.97
C THR A 163 -5.24 -16.16 -16.81
N ALA A 164 -4.07 -16.34 -16.20
CA ALA A 164 -2.79 -16.44 -16.91
C ALA A 164 -2.79 -17.61 -17.90
N ALA A 165 -3.21 -18.80 -17.45
CA ALA A 165 -3.34 -19.98 -18.31
C ALA A 165 -4.34 -19.76 -19.45
N GLY A 166 -5.50 -19.17 -19.14
CA GLY A 166 -6.55 -18.86 -20.11
C GLY A 166 -6.08 -17.89 -21.19
N LEU A 167 -5.41 -16.80 -20.82
CA LEU A 167 -4.85 -15.84 -21.76
C LEU A 167 -3.77 -16.49 -22.65
N MET A 168 -2.86 -17.27 -22.07
CA MET A 168 -1.81 -17.99 -22.80
C MET A 168 -2.38 -19.00 -23.81
N VAL A 169 -3.45 -19.70 -23.46
CA VAL A 169 -4.16 -20.63 -24.34
C VAL A 169 -4.91 -19.86 -25.42
N MET A 170 -5.67 -18.84 -25.04
CA MET A 170 -6.56 -18.08 -25.92
C MET A 170 -5.78 -17.31 -27.00
N TRP A 171 -4.58 -16.81 -26.68
CA TRP A 171 -3.68 -16.16 -27.64
C TRP A 171 -2.71 -17.14 -28.33
N GLY A 172 -2.79 -18.45 -28.05
CA GLY A 172 -1.94 -19.48 -28.67
C GLY A 172 -0.48 -19.49 -28.21
N ARG A 173 -0.07 -18.58 -27.32
CA ARG A 173 1.31 -18.41 -26.81
C ARG A 173 1.83 -19.65 -26.08
N ILE A 174 0.94 -20.49 -25.54
CA ILE A 174 1.33 -21.72 -24.84
C ILE A 174 1.87 -22.82 -25.75
N PHE A 175 1.58 -22.79 -27.06
CA PHE A 175 1.99 -23.83 -28.01
C PHE A 175 3.14 -23.41 -28.93
N GLU A 176 3.56 -22.15 -28.83
CA GLU A 176 4.57 -21.56 -29.70
C GLU A 176 5.94 -22.21 -29.47
N GLU A 177 6.64 -22.55 -30.56
CA GLU A 177 7.91 -23.29 -30.57
C GLU A 177 7.85 -24.76 -30.11
N GLY A 178 6.65 -25.31 -29.89
CA GLY A 178 6.47 -26.72 -29.53
C GLY A 178 7.07 -27.09 -28.16
N PRO A 179 6.68 -26.38 -27.07
CA PRO A 179 7.31 -26.52 -25.78
C PRO A 179 7.02 -27.88 -25.14
N THR A 180 7.90 -28.28 -24.23
CA THR A 180 7.61 -29.41 -23.34
C THR A 180 6.49 -29.05 -22.36
N THR A 181 5.82 -30.05 -21.76
CA THR A 181 4.78 -29.78 -20.74
C THR A 181 5.31 -28.96 -19.55
N ALA A 182 6.56 -29.20 -19.15
CA ALA A 182 7.18 -28.48 -18.05
C ALA A 182 7.47 -27.01 -18.42
N GLU A 183 7.90 -26.77 -19.65
CA GLU A 183 8.14 -25.42 -20.17
C GLU A 183 6.81 -24.65 -20.36
N ALA A 184 5.78 -25.29 -20.91
CA ALA A 184 4.45 -24.70 -21.02
C ALA A 184 3.90 -24.28 -19.65
N PHE A 185 4.09 -25.12 -18.63
CA PHE A 185 3.77 -24.77 -17.25
C PHE A 185 4.62 -23.60 -16.74
N ALA A 186 5.94 -23.61 -16.99
CA ALA A 186 6.83 -22.52 -16.60
C ALA A 186 6.40 -21.17 -17.23
N ARG A 187 6.01 -21.15 -18.51
CA ARG A 187 5.48 -19.95 -19.18
C ARG A 187 4.23 -19.41 -18.49
N ILE A 188 3.31 -20.29 -18.07
CA ILE A 188 2.15 -19.89 -17.27
C ILE A 188 2.62 -19.28 -15.94
N THR A 189 3.60 -19.88 -15.24
CA THR A 189 4.06 -19.35 -13.95
C THR A 189 4.69 -17.96 -14.07
N VAL A 190 5.34 -17.63 -15.19
CA VAL A 190 5.90 -16.29 -15.43
C VAL A 190 4.79 -15.25 -15.55
N ILE A 191 3.76 -15.51 -16.36
CA ILE A 191 2.59 -14.62 -16.48
C ILE A 191 1.80 -14.57 -15.17
N TRP A 192 1.66 -15.71 -14.51
CA TRP A 192 0.98 -15.84 -13.22
C TRP A 192 1.63 -14.97 -12.17
N THR A 193 2.96 -14.78 -12.19
CA THR A 193 3.64 -13.83 -11.32
C THR A 193 2.98 -12.45 -11.40
N ALA A 194 2.93 -11.83 -12.59
CA ALA A 194 2.28 -10.53 -12.77
C ALA A 194 0.77 -10.56 -12.44
N GLY A 195 0.07 -11.62 -12.84
CA GLY A 195 -1.36 -11.79 -12.58
C GLY A 195 -1.69 -11.88 -11.08
N ALA A 196 -0.87 -12.59 -10.31
CA ALA A 196 -1.05 -12.76 -8.87
C ALA A 196 -0.83 -11.43 -8.12
N PHE A 197 0.12 -10.60 -8.56
CA PHE A 197 0.28 -9.25 -8.04
C PHE A 197 -0.93 -8.36 -8.30
N GLY A 198 -1.40 -8.33 -9.54
CA GLY A 198 -2.58 -7.54 -9.92
C GLY A 198 -3.82 -7.97 -9.14
N ALA A 199 -4.03 -9.29 -9.01
CA ALA A 199 -5.15 -9.84 -8.25
C ALA A 199 -5.05 -9.53 -6.74
N ALA A 200 -3.85 -9.61 -6.15
CA ALA A 200 -3.63 -9.26 -4.75
C ALA A 200 -3.88 -7.78 -4.48
N LEU A 201 -3.46 -6.89 -5.40
CA LEU A 201 -3.72 -5.45 -5.26
C LEU A 201 -5.21 -5.12 -5.42
N GLY A 202 -5.88 -5.72 -6.42
CA GLY A 202 -7.32 -5.54 -6.62
C GLY A 202 -8.14 -6.00 -5.42
N ASP A 203 -7.68 -7.04 -4.73
CA ASP A 203 -8.26 -7.56 -3.49
C ASP A 203 -7.99 -6.65 -2.26
N ILE A 204 -6.97 -5.78 -2.31
CA ILE A 204 -6.67 -4.80 -1.24
C ILE A 204 -7.45 -3.49 -1.43
N LEU A 205 -7.84 -3.16 -2.67
CA LEU A 205 -8.61 -1.94 -2.94
C LEU A 205 -10.00 -2.01 -2.26
N PRO A 206 -10.45 -0.93 -1.60
CA PRO A 206 -11.73 -0.91 -0.91
C PRO A 206 -12.87 -0.98 -1.94
N GLY A 207 -13.42 -2.18 -2.09
CA GLY A 207 -14.70 -2.42 -2.74
C GLY A 207 -15.70 -2.88 -1.67
N GLU A 208 -16.87 -2.26 -1.63
CA GLU A 208 -18.02 -2.74 -0.86
C GLU A 208 -18.50 -4.10 -1.42
N SER A 209 -17.79 -5.18 -1.10
CA SER A 209 -18.23 -6.52 -1.46
C SER A 209 -19.14 -7.04 -0.35
N GLU A 210 -20.43 -6.74 -0.44
CA GLU A 210 -21.50 -7.40 0.32
C GLU A 210 -21.77 -8.84 -0.22
N GLY A 211 -20.70 -9.57 -0.58
CA GLY A 211 -20.78 -10.94 -1.08
C GLY A 211 -20.69 -11.94 0.07
N HIS A 212 -21.45 -13.04 -0.01
CA HIS A 212 -21.34 -14.13 0.96
C HIS A 212 -19.98 -14.83 0.85
N ASP A 213 -19.36 -15.13 2.00
CA ASP A 213 -18.12 -15.90 2.07
C ASP A 213 -18.32 -17.29 1.43
N VAL A 214 -17.55 -17.57 0.36
CA VAL A 214 -17.57 -18.88 -0.30
C VAL A 214 -17.04 -19.92 0.69
N THR A 215 -17.95 -20.75 1.21
CA THR A 215 -17.66 -21.85 2.14
C THR A 215 -18.11 -23.15 1.52
N ILE A 216 -17.43 -24.26 1.83
CA ILE A 216 -17.84 -25.60 1.38
C ILE A 216 -19.31 -25.88 1.76
N ASP A 217 -19.73 -25.40 2.94
CA ASP A 217 -21.11 -25.46 3.43
C ASP A 217 -22.12 -24.67 2.56
N ASN A 218 -21.69 -23.62 1.84
CA ASN A 218 -22.52 -22.76 0.97
C ASN A 218 -22.26 -22.99 -0.52
N LEU A 219 -21.37 -23.93 -0.88
CA LEU A 219 -21.02 -24.16 -2.29
C LEU A 219 -22.22 -24.68 -3.08
N ASP A 220 -23.05 -25.49 -2.44
CA ASP A 220 -24.29 -26.02 -3.02
C ASP A 220 -25.33 -24.91 -3.26
N ASP A 221 -25.43 -23.93 -2.37
CA ASP A 221 -26.34 -22.78 -2.50
C ASP A 221 -25.90 -21.81 -3.62
N ILE A 222 -24.58 -21.66 -3.85
CA ILE A 222 -24.03 -20.83 -4.94
C ILE A 222 -24.17 -21.53 -6.30
N VAL A 223 -24.00 -22.85 -6.33
CA VAL A 223 -24.06 -23.65 -7.57
C VAL A 223 -25.50 -23.99 -7.95
N SER A 224 -26.44 -24.01 -6.99
CA SER A 224 -27.87 -24.27 -7.21
C SER A 224 -28.72 -23.30 -6.39
N PRO A 225 -29.00 -22.09 -6.91
CA PRO A 225 -29.68 -21.04 -6.15
C PRO A 225 -31.17 -21.28 -5.85
N ASP A 226 -31.73 -22.47 -6.14
CA ASP A 226 -33.13 -22.78 -5.84
C ASP A 226 -33.34 -24.27 -5.51
N ARG A 227 -33.63 -24.51 -4.22
CA ARG A 227 -34.64 -25.49 -3.80
C ARG A 227 -35.37 -25.04 -2.54
#